data_AF-A0A4W5MHB7-F1
#
_entry.id   AF-A0A4W5MHB7-F1
#
_cell.length_a   1.000
_cell.length_b   1.000
_cell.length_c   1.000
_cell.angle_alpha   90.00
_cell.angle_beta   90.00
_cell.angle_gamma   90.00
#
_symmetry.space_group_name_H-M   'P 1'
#
loop_
_entity.id
_entity.type
_entity.pdbx_description
1 polymer ?
#
loop_
_entity_poly.entity_id
_entity_poly.type
_entity_poly.pdbx_seq_one_letter_code
_entity_poly.pdbx_strand_id
1 'polypeptide(L)'
;MTQSPRVEPQPQGQLVGSFHENAYLLEKQLKAGDDPYRDHAFNLAESDRLGSERAIRDTRHYRCASVNYDANLPPTSIVITFHNEARSTLLRTIKSVLMRSPPSLIQEIILIDDFSTDRESLCLLSVPPPLFKQSLVFTRLPP
;
A
#
# COMPACT_ATOMS: atom_id res chain seq x y z
N MET A 1 12.22 -48.09 -17.30
CA MET A 1 12.89 -46.89 -16.80
C MET A 1 12.41 -45.73 -17.65
N THR A 2 11.31 -45.09 -17.25
CA THR A 2 10.71 -43.99 -18.01
C THR A 2 10.99 -42.71 -17.25
N GLN A 3 11.88 -41.87 -17.77
CA GLN A 3 12.20 -40.58 -17.16
C GLN A 3 11.02 -39.62 -17.40
N SER A 4 10.49 -39.05 -16.33
CA SER A 4 9.52 -37.96 -16.37
C SER A 4 10.18 -36.69 -16.91
N PRO A 5 9.50 -35.88 -17.76
CA PRO A 5 10.10 -34.66 -18.29
C PRO A 5 10.21 -33.58 -17.20
N ARG A 6 11.33 -32.85 -17.23
CA ARG A 6 11.59 -31.65 -16.43
C ARG A 6 10.47 -30.63 -16.64
N VAL A 7 9.85 -30.19 -15.55
CA VAL A 7 9.03 -28.98 -15.53
C VAL A 7 10.01 -27.80 -15.50
N GLU A 8 10.14 -27.08 -16.60
CA GLU A 8 10.80 -25.77 -16.60
C GLU A 8 9.96 -24.77 -15.80
N PRO A 9 10.58 -23.89 -14.98
CA PRO A 9 9.85 -22.85 -14.28
C PRO A 9 9.27 -21.88 -15.31
N GLN A 10 7.95 -21.93 -15.51
CA GLN A 10 7.24 -21.00 -16.37
C GLN A 10 7.44 -19.56 -15.85
N PRO A 11 7.82 -18.60 -16.72
CA PRO A 11 7.94 -17.21 -16.32
C PRO A 11 6.56 -16.73 -15.87
N GLN A 12 6.49 -16.26 -14.62
CA GLN A 12 5.26 -15.74 -14.03
C GLN A 12 4.66 -14.68 -14.96
N GLY A 13 3.42 -14.91 -15.35
CA GLY A 13 2.71 -14.16 -16.39
C GLY A 13 2.83 -12.66 -16.21
N GLN A 14 3.33 -12.02 -17.26
CA GLN A 14 3.39 -10.58 -17.41
C GLN A 14 1.97 -10.03 -17.59
N LEU A 15 1.37 -9.59 -16.48
CA LEU A 15 0.07 -8.92 -16.45
C LEU A 15 0.24 -7.45 -16.88
N VAL A 16 -0.45 -7.09 -17.96
CA VAL A 16 -0.60 -5.73 -18.50
C VAL A 16 -1.17 -4.81 -17.40
N GLY A 17 -0.47 -3.73 -17.06
CA GLY A 17 -0.95 -2.68 -16.12
C GLY A 17 -0.46 -2.77 -14.67
N SER A 18 0.77 -3.24 -14.42
CA SER A 18 1.32 -3.36 -13.06
C SER A 18 1.67 -2.01 -12.42
N PHE A 19 1.21 -1.75 -11.20
CA PHE A 19 1.76 -0.68 -10.35
C PHE A 19 3.25 -0.95 -10.09
N HIS A 20 4.10 0.00 -10.45
CA HIS A 20 5.55 -0.08 -10.23
C HIS A 20 5.93 0.63 -8.93
N GLU A 21 5.92 -0.08 -7.82
CA GLU A 21 6.25 0.44 -6.48
C GLU A 21 7.58 1.22 -6.46
N ASN A 22 8.63 0.66 -7.07
CA ASN A 22 9.93 1.31 -7.11
C ASN A 22 9.85 2.65 -7.86
N ALA A 23 9.11 2.73 -8.96
CA ALA A 23 8.94 3.97 -9.70
C ALA A 23 8.20 5.01 -8.83
N TYR A 24 7.14 4.60 -8.13
CA TYR A 24 6.40 5.47 -7.22
C TYR A 24 7.27 6.02 -6.08
N LEU A 25 8.14 5.20 -5.48
CA LEU A 25 9.02 5.65 -4.39
C LEU A 25 10.17 6.53 -4.90
N LEU A 26 10.72 6.24 -6.08
CA LEU A 26 11.92 6.92 -6.59
C LEU A 26 11.68 8.37 -7.04
N GLU A 27 10.47 8.77 -7.43
CA GLU A 27 10.29 10.14 -7.96
C GLU A 27 10.51 11.24 -6.91
N LYS A 28 10.45 10.92 -5.61
CA LYS A 28 10.60 11.89 -4.52
C LYS A 28 11.64 11.47 -3.47
N GLN A 29 12.65 10.72 -3.90
CA GLN A 29 13.72 10.28 -3.01
C GLN A 29 14.60 11.47 -2.55
N LEU A 30 15.00 11.46 -1.29
CA LEU A 30 15.94 12.41 -0.73
C LEU A 30 17.30 12.36 -1.45
N LYS A 31 17.91 13.53 -1.67
CA LYS A 31 19.26 13.63 -2.23
C LYS A 31 20.29 13.53 -1.10
N ALA A 32 21.52 13.16 -1.46
CA ALA A 32 22.61 13.13 -0.50
C ALA A 32 22.83 14.53 0.10
N GLY A 33 22.74 14.62 1.43
CA GLY A 33 22.89 15.87 2.17
C GLY A 33 21.59 16.60 2.48
N ASP A 34 20.44 16.12 2.00
CA ASP A 34 19.14 16.66 2.41
C ASP A 34 18.82 16.29 3.87
N ASP A 35 18.16 17.20 4.58
CA ASP A 35 17.63 16.92 5.92
C ASP A 35 16.38 16.03 5.82
N PRO A 36 16.41 14.80 6.38
CA PRO A 36 15.30 13.86 6.27
C PRO A 36 14.05 14.27 7.04
N TYR A 37 14.13 15.32 7.88
CA TYR A 37 13.01 15.86 8.65
C TYR A 37 12.46 17.18 8.08
N ARG A 38 13.02 17.68 6.98
CA ARG A 38 12.68 19.01 6.44
C ARG A 38 11.21 19.13 6.04
N ASP A 39 10.73 18.16 5.28
CA ASP A 39 9.41 18.20 4.65
C ASP A 39 8.36 17.42 5.47
N HIS A 40 8.81 16.58 6.42
CA HIS A 40 7.95 15.73 7.25
C HIS A 40 8.48 15.65 8.68
N ALA A 41 7.59 15.56 9.68
CA ALA A 41 7.97 15.47 11.10
C ALA A 41 8.53 14.10 11.53
N PHE A 42 9.06 13.30 10.60
CA PHE A 42 9.68 12.01 10.85
C PHE A 42 10.84 11.78 9.87
N ASN A 43 11.66 10.75 10.14
CA ASN A 43 12.80 10.42 9.30
C ASN A 43 12.35 9.80 7.98
N LEU A 44 12.28 10.60 6.91
CA LEU A 44 11.86 10.13 5.59
C LEU A 44 12.84 9.09 5.02
N ALA A 45 14.15 9.26 5.20
CA ALA A 45 15.15 8.33 4.69
C ALA A 45 14.99 6.91 5.28
N GLU A 46 14.75 6.80 6.59
CA GLU A 46 14.49 5.51 7.23
C GLU A 46 13.12 4.95 6.86
N SER A 47 12.10 5.80 6.70
CA SER A 47 10.80 5.39 6.21
C SER A 47 10.92 4.72 4.84
N ASP A 48 11.62 5.35 3.90
CA ASP A 48 11.82 4.82 2.54
C ASP A 48 12.59 3.49 2.55
N ARG A 49 13.59 3.35 3.44
CA ARG A 49 14.39 2.12 3.60
C ARG A 49 13.59 0.94 4.15
N LEU A 50 12.58 1.18 4.97
CA LEU A 50 11.82 0.13 5.66
C LEU A 50 10.91 -0.71 4.73
N GLY A 51 10.72 -0.29 3.47
CA GLY A 51 9.88 -0.98 2.48
C GLY A 51 8.38 -0.89 2.77
N SER A 52 7.55 -1.01 1.75
CA SER A 52 6.08 -0.89 1.90
C SER A 52 5.45 -2.05 2.69
N GLU A 53 6.12 -3.21 2.76
CA GLU A 53 5.68 -4.40 3.48
C GLU A 53 6.65 -4.70 4.63
N ARG A 54 6.30 -4.21 5.83
CA ARG A 54 7.04 -4.54 7.05
C ARG A 54 6.22 -5.45 7.97
N ALA A 55 6.91 -6.40 8.60
CA ALA A 55 6.37 -7.13 9.72
C ALA A 55 6.11 -6.17 10.89
N ILE A 56 4.95 -6.31 11.53
CA ILE A 56 4.60 -5.60 12.74
C ILE A 56 4.54 -6.62 13.86
N ARG A 57 5.29 -6.38 14.95
CA ARG A 57 5.21 -7.22 16.15
C ARG A 57 3.82 -7.10 16.75
N ASP A 58 3.24 -8.22 17.16
CA ASP A 58 1.99 -8.21 17.91
C ASP A 58 2.22 -7.63 19.31
N THR A 59 1.62 -6.46 19.58
CA THR A 59 1.66 -5.76 20.87
C THR A 59 0.34 -5.83 21.62
N ARG A 60 -0.64 -6.60 21.11
CA ARG A 60 -1.96 -6.73 21.72
C ARG A 60 -1.88 -7.50 23.04
N HIS A 61 -2.88 -7.30 23.90
CA HIS A 61 -3.02 -8.08 25.12
C HIS A 61 -3.26 -9.56 24.77
N TYR A 62 -2.67 -10.50 25.51
CA TYR A 62 -2.71 -11.94 25.18
C TYR A 62 -4.14 -12.51 25.01
N ARG A 63 -5.14 -11.91 25.69
CA ARG A 63 -6.56 -12.29 25.55
C ARG A 63 -7.20 -11.91 24.21
N CYS A 64 -6.63 -10.97 23.46
CA CYS A 64 -7.17 -10.56 22.15
C CYS A 64 -7.15 -11.72 21.13
N ALA A 65 -6.20 -12.65 21.26
CA ALA A 65 -6.10 -13.81 20.38
C ALA A 65 -7.23 -14.84 20.60
N SER A 66 -7.93 -14.78 21.73
CA SER A 66 -9.02 -15.71 22.09
C SER A 66 -10.42 -15.14 21.81
N VAL A 67 -10.52 -13.94 21.23
CA VAL A 67 -11.81 -13.33 20.88
C VAL A 67 -12.32 -13.97 19.59
N ASN A 68 -13.52 -14.52 19.64
CA ASN A 68 -14.22 -15.03 18.46
C ASN A 68 -15.15 -13.95 17.93
N TYR A 69 -15.03 -13.66 16.63
CA TYR A 69 -15.92 -12.76 15.91
C TYR A 69 -16.93 -13.56 15.09
N ASP A 70 -18.06 -12.95 14.75
CA ASP A 70 -19.01 -13.53 13.79
C ASP A 70 -18.31 -13.75 12.44
N ALA A 71 -18.68 -14.82 11.72
CA ALA A 71 -18.20 -15.07 10.37
C ALA A 71 -18.82 -14.08 9.35
N ASN A 72 -20.00 -13.53 9.66
CA ASN A 72 -20.79 -12.68 8.77
C ASN A 72 -20.68 -11.21 9.16
N LEU A 73 -19.47 -10.65 9.10
CA LEU A 73 -19.28 -9.21 9.29
C LEU A 73 -19.59 -8.45 8.00
N PRO A 74 -20.18 -7.25 8.08
CA PRO A 74 -20.46 -6.43 6.90
C PRO A 74 -19.15 -5.92 6.27
N PRO A 75 -19.06 -5.85 4.93
CA PRO A 75 -17.97 -5.16 4.25
C PRO A 75 -17.89 -3.69 4.67
N THR A 76 -16.68 -3.14 4.70
CA THR A 76 -16.40 -1.75 5.11
C THR A 76 -15.63 -1.00 4.03
N SER A 77 -16.00 0.27 3.80
CA SER A 77 -15.24 1.19 2.96
C SER A 77 -14.19 1.91 3.79
N ILE A 78 -12.95 1.93 3.33
CA ILE A 78 -11.81 2.53 4.04
C ILE A 78 -11.48 3.86 3.38
N VAL A 79 -11.66 4.95 4.11
CA VAL A 79 -11.37 6.31 3.62
C VAL A 79 -10.02 6.77 4.17
N ILE A 80 -9.09 7.14 3.29
CA ILE A 80 -7.77 7.67 3.63
C ILE A 80 -7.65 9.06 3.03
N THR A 81 -7.77 10.08 3.87
CA THR A 81 -7.48 11.47 3.52
C THR A 81 -6.00 11.75 3.71
N PHE A 82 -5.36 12.39 2.75
CA PHE A 82 -3.96 12.77 2.87
C PHE A 82 -3.70 14.15 2.26
N HIS A 83 -2.71 14.85 2.80
CA HIS A 83 -2.23 16.13 2.30
C HIS A 83 -0.71 16.15 2.39
N ASN A 84 -0.03 16.25 1.24
CA ASN A 84 1.44 16.26 1.16
C ASN A 84 2.12 15.11 1.94
N GLU A 85 1.47 13.96 2.04
CA GLU A 85 1.96 12.79 2.76
C GLU A 85 3.18 12.17 2.05
N ALA A 86 4.11 11.60 2.82
CA ALA A 86 5.24 10.91 2.22
C ALA A 86 4.78 9.65 1.48
N ARG A 87 5.34 9.44 0.30
CA ARG A 87 4.98 8.31 -0.58
C ARG A 87 5.16 6.95 0.10
N SER A 88 6.28 6.76 0.81
CA SER A 88 6.54 5.52 1.55
C SER A 88 5.53 5.28 2.67
N THR A 89 5.06 6.33 3.34
CA THR A 89 4.05 6.22 4.40
C THR A 89 2.68 5.89 3.82
N LEU A 90 2.22 6.64 2.81
CA LEU A 90 0.92 6.42 2.17
C LEU A 90 0.80 5.01 1.60
N LEU A 91 1.81 4.56 0.83
CA LEU A 91 1.82 3.22 0.26
C LEU A 91 1.80 2.13 1.34
N ARG A 92 2.55 2.33 2.43
CA ARG A 92 2.59 1.38 3.56
C ARG A 92 1.26 1.32 4.29
N THR A 93 0.53 2.42 4.40
CA THR A 93 -0.84 2.44 4.94
C THR A 93 -1.78 1.59 4.06
N ILE A 94 -1.78 1.84 2.75
CA ILE A 94 -2.61 1.10 1.80
C ILE A 94 -2.29 -0.41 1.83
N LYS A 95 -1.00 -0.78 1.72
CA LYS A 95 -0.59 -2.19 1.80
C LYS A 95 -0.91 -2.83 3.15
N SER A 96 -0.76 -2.09 4.24
CA SER A 96 -1.11 -2.58 5.58
C SER A 96 -2.57 -3.00 5.66
N VAL A 97 -3.48 -2.21 5.09
CA VAL A 97 -4.91 -2.51 5.04
C VAL A 97 -5.14 -3.80 4.25
N LEU A 98 -4.58 -3.93 3.06
CA LEU A 98 -4.79 -5.08 2.19
C LEU A 98 -4.24 -6.39 2.78
N MET A 99 -3.07 -6.31 3.42
CA MET A 99 -2.37 -7.49 3.93
C MET A 99 -2.88 -7.95 5.29
N ARG A 100 -3.56 -7.09 6.06
CA ARG A 100 -3.99 -7.40 7.43
C ARG A 100 -5.50 -7.41 7.63
N SER A 101 -6.28 -7.06 6.62
CA SER A 101 -7.74 -7.15 6.64
C SER A 101 -8.21 -8.30 5.74
N PRO A 102 -9.17 -9.13 6.19
CA PRO A 102 -9.75 -10.16 5.34
C PRO A 102 -10.36 -9.54 4.06
N PRO A 103 -10.04 -10.07 2.85
CA PRO A 103 -10.50 -9.45 1.61
C PRO A 103 -12.03 -9.32 1.45
N SER A 104 -12.80 -10.21 2.09
CA SER A 104 -14.27 -10.17 2.08
C SER A 104 -14.85 -9.01 2.90
N LEU A 105 -14.07 -8.43 3.81
CA LEU A 105 -14.50 -7.32 4.66
C LEU A 105 -14.12 -5.95 4.09
N ILE A 106 -13.33 -5.90 3.02
CA ILE A 106 -12.96 -4.67 2.35
C ILE A 106 -13.89 -4.48 1.16
N GLN A 107 -14.74 -3.45 1.22
CA GLN A 107 -15.58 -3.07 0.09
C GLN A 107 -14.75 -2.30 -0.96
N GLU A 108 -14.05 -1.26 -0.50
CA GLU A 108 -13.26 -0.35 -1.33
C GLU A 108 -12.28 0.45 -0.46
N ILE A 109 -11.25 1.01 -1.08
CA ILE A 109 -10.35 1.99 -0.47
C ILE A 109 -10.55 3.31 -1.21
N ILE A 110 -10.91 4.36 -0.49
CA ILE A 110 -11.13 5.70 -1.03
C ILE A 110 -9.96 6.58 -0.61
N LEU A 111 -9.14 6.98 -1.56
CA LEU A 111 -8.06 7.94 -1.36
C LEU A 111 -8.60 9.34 -1.65
N ILE A 112 -8.53 10.22 -0.65
CA ILE A 112 -8.96 11.61 -0.76
C ILE A 112 -7.73 12.52 -0.67
N ASP A 113 -7.38 13.17 -1.77
CA ASP A 113 -6.38 14.23 -1.80
C ASP A 113 -6.99 15.54 -1.27
N ASP A 114 -6.55 15.95 -0.08
CA ASP A 114 -6.91 17.22 0.54
C ASP A 114 -5.98 18.32 0.04
N PHE A 115 -5.99 18.58 -1.27
CA PHE A 115 -5.24 19.67 -1.91
C PHE A 115 -3.70 19.61 -1.78
N SER A 116 -3.11 18.44 -2.00
CA SER A 116 -1.64 18.30 -2.06
C SER A 116 -1.02 19.11 -3.20
N THR A 117 0.21 19.55 -3.00
CA THR A 117 0.98 20.35 -3.97
C THR A 117 1.58 19.48 -5.09
N ASP A 118 1.91 18.23 -4.79
CA ASP A 118 2.52 17.27 -5.72
C ASP A 118 1.47 16.48 -6.50
N ARG A 119 0.95 17.08 -7.58
CA ARG A 119 -0.20 16.57 -8.35
C ARG A 119 0.10 15.33 -9.20
N GLU A 120 1.32 15.20 -9.71
CA GLU A 120 1.72 14.11 -10.62
C GLU A 120 1.88 12.77 -9.89
N SER A 121 2.26 12.81 -8.61
CA SER A 121 2.42 11.64 -7.75
C SER A 121 1.15 10.78 -7.58
N LEU A 122 -0.01 11.37 -7.82
CA LEU A 122 -1.34 10.80 -7.57
C LEU A 122 -1.83 9.93 -8.74
N CYS A 123 -1.38 10.24 -9.96
CA CYS A 123 -1.70 9.48 -11.16
C CYS A 123 -1.14 8.06 -11.11
N LEU A 124 0.04 7.88 -10.48
CA LEU A 124 0.67 6.56 -10.32
C LEU A 124 -0.09 5.61 -9.41
N LEU A 125 -0.88 6.12 -8.46
CA LEU A 125 -1.76 5.31 -7.62
C LEU A 125 -3.08 4.95 -8.31
N SER A 126 -3.40 5.61 -9.43
CA SER A 126 -4.68 5.41 -10.16
C SER A 126 -4.71 4.12 -10.97
N VAL A 127 -3.57 3.44 -11.12
CA VAL A 127 -3.50 2.10 -11.70
C VAL A 127 -3.53 1.08 -10.55
N PRO A 128 -4.67 0.44 -10.27
CA PRO A 128 -4.75 -0.53 -9.18
C PRO A 128 -3.78 -1.69 -9.48
N PRO A 129 -2.91 -2.07 -8.54
CA PRO A 129 -2.08 -3.26 -8.68
C PRO A 129 -2.95 -4.48 -8.99
N PRO A 130 -2.50 -5.47 -9.79
CA PRO A 130 -3.28 -6.65 -10.18
C PRO A 130 -3.79 -7.52 -9.00
N LEU A 131 -3.30 -7.27 -7.78
CA LEU A 131 -3.78 -7.89 -6.54
C LEU A 131 -5.03 -7.22 -5.94
N PHE A 132 -5.45 -6.06 -6.45
CA PHE A 132 -6.64 -5.36 -6.00
C PHE A 132 -7.86 -5.92 -6.71
N LYS A 133 -8.54 -6.88 -6.08
CA LYS A 133 -9.93 -7.24 -6.44
C LYS A 133 -10.95 -6.20 -5.98
N GLN A 134 -10.52 -5.24 -5.13
CA GLN A 134 -11.35 -4.20 -4.54
C GLN A 134 -11.14 -2.86 -5.24
N SER A 135 -12.19 -2.06 -5.34
CA SER A 135 -12.14 -0.74 -5.97
C SER A 135 -11.22 0.19 -5.18
N LEU A 136 -10.27 0.83 -5.88
CA LEU A 136 -9.54 1.99 -5.38
C LEU A 136 -10.15 3.23 -6.02
N VAL A 137 -10.76 4.09 -5.20
CA VAL A 137 -11.42 5.31 -5.68
C VAL A 137 -10.57 6.50 -5.28
N PHE A 138 -10.16 7.30 -6.27
CA PHE A 138 -9.39 8.50 -6.04
C PHE A 138 -10.27 9.74 -6.20
N THR A 139 -10.31 10.60 -5.19
CA THR A 139 -11.04 11.88 -5.24
C THR A 139 -10.16 13.00 -4.72
N ARG A 140 -10.38 14.22 -5.22
CA ARG A 140 -9.67 15.43 -4.76
C ARG A 140 -10.69 16.45 -4.28
N LEU A 141 -10.44 17.04 -3.12
CA LEU A 141 -11.29 18.09 -2.59
C LEU A 141 -11.13 19.39 -3.39
N PRO A 142 -12.22 20.16 -3.60
CA PRO A 142 -12.12 21.51 -4.15
C PRO A 142 -11.31 22.42 -3.23
N PRO A 143 -10.68 23.49 -3.76
CA PRO A 143 -9.91 24.45 -2.99
C PRO A 143 -10.77 25.27 -2.00
#